data_AF-A0A838TPL5-F1
#
_entry.id   AF-A0A838TPL5-F1
#
_cell.length_a   1.000
_cell.length_b   1.000
_cell.length_c   1.000
_cell.angle_alpha   90.00
_cell.angle_beta   90.00
_cell.angle_gamma   90.00
#
_symmetry.space_group_name_H-M   'P 1'
#
loop_
_entity.id
_entity.type
_entity.pdbx_description
1 polymer ?
#
loop_
_entity_poly.entity_id
_entity_poly.type
_entity_poly.pdbx_seq_one_letter_code
_entity_poly.pdbx_strand_id
1 'polypeptide(L)' 'MKYYKLHLIAAILMLMISCKKNADTLESTVEAKTLLNVSYGASPEQKMDIYLPANRNMSFTKVLIMIHGGGWSGSDKT' A
#
# COMPACT_ATOMS: atom_id res chain seq x y z
N MET A 1 -0.02 51.01 21.63
CA MET A 1 0.49 50.26 20.46
C MET A 1 1.85 49.59 20.73
N LYS A 2 2.01 48.81 21.81
CA LYS A 2 3.26 48.05 22.07
C LYS A 2 3.01 46.54 22.26
N TYR A 3 1.84 46.18 22.79
CA TYR A 3 1.46 44.79 23.03
C TYR A 3 0.96 44.04 21.78
N TYR A 4 0.66 44.75 20.68
CA TYR A 4 0.21 44.10 19.44
C TYR A 4 1.30 43.19 18.84
N LYS A 5 2.58 43.56 18.99
CA LYS A 5 3.71 42.70 18.62
C LYS A 5 3.78 41.45 19.50
N LEU A 6 3.49 41.57 20.79
CA LEU A 6 3.44 40.45 21.72
C LEU A 6 2.26 39.51 21.42
N HIS A 7 1.08 40.05 21.09
CA HIS A 7 -0.06 39.26 20.65
C HIS A 7 0.17 38.59 19.29
N LEU A 8 0.85 39.26 18.35
CA LEU A 8 1.22 38.69 17.05
C LEU A 8 2.17 37.50 17.21
N ILE A 9 3.16 37.61 18.09
CA ILE A 9 4.11 36.53 18.40
C ILE A 9 3.39 35.34 19.07
N ALA A 10 2.48 35.59 20.02
CA ALA A 10 1.71 34.54 20.67
C ALA A 10 0.77 33.79 19.70
N ALA A 11 0.15 34.50 18.75
CA ALA A 11 -0.69 33.89 17.71
C ALA A 11 0.13 33.00 16.75
N ILE A 12 1.35 33.42 16.39
CA ILE A 12 2.26 32.64 15.56
C ILE A 12 2.73 31.37 16.29
N LEU A 13 2.99 31.44 17.60
CA LEU A 13 3.34 30.24 18.39
C LEU A 13 2.17 29.23 18.47
N MET A 14 0.92 29.71 18.56
CA MET A 14 -0.25 28.81 18.61
C MET A 14 -0.46 28.02 17.30
N LEU A 15 -0.04 28.55 16.15
CA LEU A 15 -0.16 27.87 14.86
C LEU A 15 0.75 26.65 14.71
N MET A 16 1.82 26.52 15.53
CA MET A 16 2.79 25.42 15.43
C MET A 16 2.35 24.17 16.21
N ILE A 17 1.30 24.24 17.04
CA ILE A 17 0.84 23.11 17.89
C ILE A 17 -0.07 22.14 17.12
N SER A 18 -0.60 22.54 15.95
CA SER A 18 -1.52 21.71 15.16
C SER A 18 -0.84 20.70 14.22
N CYS A 19 0.51 20.67 14.19
CA CYS A 19 1.23 19.72 13.37
C CYS A 19 1.26 18.32 14.02
N LYS A 20 0.13 17.62 13.99
CA LYS A 20 0.08 16.17 14.19
C LYS A 20 0.34 15.49 12.86
N LYS A 21 1.57 15.07 12.61
CA LYS A 21 1.83 13.99 11.66
C LYS A 21 1.30 12.71 12.30
N ASN A 22 0.29 12.08 11.71
CA ASN A 22 0.00 10.70 12.02
C ASN A 22 1.20 9.92 11.52
N ALA A 23 2.09 9.55 12.43
CA ALA A 23 3.07 8.54 12.15
C ALA A 23 2.28 7.24 12.02
N ASP A 24 1.86 6.92 10.80
CA ASP A 24 1.66 5.54 10.40
C ASP A 24 3.05 4.90 10.38
N THR A 25 3.66 4.75 11.56
CA THR A 25 4.69 3.74 11.80
C THR A 25 3.98 2.40 11.76
N LEU A 26 3.53 2.03 10.57
CA LEU A 26 3.24 0.65 10.23
C LEU A 26 4.59 0.04 9.90
N GLU A 27 5.35 -0.24 10.95
CA GLU A 27 6.37 -1.30 10.97
C GLU A 27 5.63 -2.64 10.76
N SER A 28 4.99 -2.80 9.61
CA SER A 28 4.44 -4.07 9.15
C SER A 28 5.62 -4.84 8.62
N THR A 29 6.29 -5.60 9.49
CA THR A 29 7.49 -6.43 9.22
C THR A 29 7.22 -7.61 8.26
N VAL A 30 6.15 -7.53 7.46
CA VAL A 30 5.77 -8.60 6.54
C VAL A 30 6.64 -8.52 5.30
N GLU A 31 7.52 -9.49 5.14
CA GLU A 31 8.39 -9.61 3.97
C GLU A 31 7.61 -9.81 2.67
N ALA A 32 8.27 -9.46 1.56
CA ALA A 32 7.79 -9.80 0.24
C ALA A 32 7.77 -11.31 0.07
N LYS A 33 6.80 -11.82 -0.68
CA LYS A 33 6.66 -13.26 -0.93
C LYS A 33 6.17 -13.53 -2.34
N THR A 34 6.79 -14.50 -2.98
CA THR A 34 6.35 -15.03 -4.28
C THR A 34 5.78 -16.42 -4.06
N LEU A 35 4.55 -16.63 -4.53
CA LEU A 35 3.90 -17.94 -4.54
C LEU A 35 3.66 -18.33 -5.99
N LEU A 36 4.40 -19.33 -6.47
CA LEU A 36 4.26 -19.81 -7.84
C LEU A 36 3.28 -20.99 -7.90
N ASN A 37 2.56 -21.10 -9.01
CA ASN A 37 1.70 -22.24 -9.34
C ASN A 37 0.59 -22.53 -8.31
N VAL A 38 0.00 -21.48 -7.73
CA VAL A 38 -1.13 -21.62 -6.80
C VAL A 38 -2.37 -22.10 -7.56
N SER A 39 -2.94 -23.22 -7.14
CA SER A 39 -4.17 -23.76 -7.74
C SER A 39 -5.37 -22.89 -7.37
N TYR A 40 -6.16 -22.49 -8.36
CA TYR A 40 -7.46 -21.85 -8.14
C TYR A 40 -8.65 -22.68 -8.65
N GLY A 41 -8.38 -23.83 -9.26
CA GLY A 41 -9.40 -24.79 -9.66
C GLY A 41 -8.84 -26.21 -9.85
N ALA A 42 -9.67 -27.08 -10.41
CA ALA A 42 -9.40 -28.51 -10.54
C ALA A 42 -8.52 -28.87 -11.75
N SER A 43 -8.55 -28.06 -12.81
CA SER A 43 -7.74 -28.33 -14.02
C SER A 43 -6.26 -28.09 -13.74
N PRO A 44 -5.34 -28.88 -14.32
CA PRO A 44 -3.90 -28.66 -14.20
C PRO A 44 -3.45 -27.25 -14.60
N GLU A 45 -4.13 -26.63 -15.55
CA GLU A 45 -3.85 -25.30 -16.11
C GLU A 45 -4.41 -24.16 -15.25
N GLN A 46 -5.29 -24.45 -14.28
CA GLN A 46 -5.89 -23.45 -13.40
C GLN A 46 -4.93 -23.06 -12.27
N LYS A 47 -3.80 -22.45 -12.67
CA LYS A 47 -2.70 -22.00 -11.82
C LYS A 47 -2.47 -20.50 -11.98
N MET A 48 -2.12 -19.83 -10.90
CA MET A 48 -1.69 -18.43 -10.91
C MET A 48 -0.43 -18.22 -10.07
N ASP A 49 0.30 -17.17 -10.37
CA ASP A 49 1.39 -16.68 -9.53
C ASP A 49 0.91 -15.49 -8.71
N ILE A 50 1.26 -15.48 -7.43
CA ILE A 50 0.88 -14.42 -6.49
C ILE A 50 2.15 -13.74 -6.00
N TYR A 51 2.26 -12.45 -6.32
CA TYR A 51 3.35 -11.59 -5.89
C TYR A 51 2.86 -10.69 -4.76
N LEU A 52 3.34 -10.95 -3.55
CA LEU A 52 2.97 -10.21 -2.35
C LEU A 52 4.08 -9.21 -2.01
N PRO A 53 3.82 -7.89 -2.07
CA PRO A 53 4.83 -6.91 -1.70
C PRO A 53 5.12 -6.95 -0.20
N ALA A 54 6.31 -6.46 0.18
CA ALA A 54 6.65 -6.19 1.57
C ALA A 54 5.74 -5.11 2.15
N ASN A 55 5.60 -5.09 3.47
CA ASN A 55 4.83 -4.09 4.23
C ASN A 55 3.36 -3.99 3.81
N ARG A 56 2.79 -5.06 3.23
CA ARG A 56 1.37 -5.11 2.85
C ARG A 56 0.46 -5.16 4.09
N ASN A 57 -0.77 -4.67 3.94
CA ASN A 57 -1.81 -4.69 4.95
C ASN A 57 -3.20 -4.67 4.28
N MET A 58 -4.18 -5.27 4.95
CA MET A 58 -5.59 -5.32 4.51
C MET A 58 -6.22 -3.92 4.31
N SER A 59 -5.80 -2.89 5.03
CA SER A 59 -6.42 -1.56 4.98
C SER A 59 -6.00 -0.73 3.76
N PHE A 60 -4.79 -0.94 3.20
CA PHE A 60 -4.26 -0.08 2.13
C PHE A 60 -3.69 -0.81 0.92
N THR A 61 -3.30 -2.09 1.03
CA THR A 61 -2.75 -2.82 -0.12
C THR A 61 -3.83 -3.09 -1.14
N LYS A 62 -3.63 -2.63 -2.38
CA LYS A 62 -4.53 -2.87 -3.50
C LYS A 62 -4.17 -4.17 -4.22
N VAL A 63 -5.16 -4.77 -4.88
CA VAL A 63 -4.98 -5.99 -5.69
C VAL A 63 -4.95 -5.60 -7.16
N LEU A 64 -3.93 -6.09 -7.86
CA LEU A 64 -3.85 -6.06 -9.32
C LEU A 64 -4.01 -7.49 -9.83
N ILE A 65 -4.91 -7.69 -10.79
CA ILE A 65 -5.08 -8.96 -11.50
C ILE A 65 -4.65 -8.74 -12.94
N MET A 66 -3.65 -9.50 -13.38
CA MET A 66 -3.17 -9.49 -14.77
C MET A 66 -3.60 -10.80 -15.43
N ILE A 67 -4.27 -10.69 -16.57
CA ILE A 67 -4.70 -11.83 -17.38
C ILE A 67 -4.04 -11.68 -18.76
N HIS A 68 -3.27 -12.68 -19.17
CA HIS A 68 -2.60 -12.66 -20.47
C HIS A 68 -3.57 -12.96 -21.62
N GLY A 69 -3.17 -12.56 -22.83
CA GLY A 69 -3.88 -12.87 -24.08
C GLY A 69 -3.54 -14.26 -24.64
N GLY A 70 -3.65 -14.43 -25.96
CA GLY A 70 -3.37 -15.70 -26.65
C GLY A 70 -4.56 -16.30 -27.40
N GLY A 71 -5.60 -15.50 -27.67
CA GLY A 71 -6.73 -15.90 -28.50
C GLY A 71 -7.55 -17.05 -27.93
N TRP A 72 -7.48 -17.29 -26.61
CA TRP A 72 -8.16 -18.40 -25.91
C TRP A 72 -7.78 -19.80 -26.40
N SER A 73 -6.73 -19.94 -27.20
CA SER A 73 -6.30 -21.21 -27.79
C SER A 73 -4.91 -21.64 -27.32
N GLY A 74 -4.14 -20.74 -26.71
CA GLY A 74 -2.84 -21.04 -26.13
C GLY A 74 -2.27 -19.86 -25.35
N SER A 75 -1.04 -20.04 -24.86
CA SER A 75 -0.34 -19.23 -23.84
C SER A 75 -0.51 -19.76 -22.42
N ASP A 76 0.47 -19.45 -21.59
CA ASP A 76 0.49 -19.74 -20.17
C ASP A 76 1.03 -18.51 -19.40
N LYS A 77 1.14 -18.64 -18.07
CA LYS A 77 1.54 -17.56 -17.16
C LYS A 77 3.07 -17.32 -17.06
N THR A 78 3.87 -18.09 -17.80
CA THR A 78 5.33 -18.15 -17.70
C THR A 78 6.02 -17.24 -18.71
#